data_AF-A0A4Y2EDK6-F1
#
_entry.id   AF-A0A4Y2EDK6-F1
#
_cell.length_a   1.000
_cell.length_b   1.000
_cell.length_c   1.000
_cell.angle_alpha   90.00
_cell.angle_beta   90.00
_cell.angle_gamma   90.00
#
_symmetry.space_group_name_H-M   'P 1'
#
loop_
_entity.id
_entity.type
_entity.pdbx_description
1 polymer ?
#
loop_
_entity_poly.entity_id
_entity_poly.type
_entity_poly.pdbx_seq_one_letter_code
_entity_poly.pdbx_strand_id
1 'polypeptide(L)'
;MAENADLLALLAELKKSMEKGQERMEKGQAEMKDRMEKGQEEMRKGQEAMKNQIQSHVESKVGEIKDHVNSCIEKIEEDVQSVKREIGEVKGEVERKIEEVKDKVQGKIEEVKEKVQVKIGDLEKRLSELEDRPINFPSNPDLTYSRPTVKSLTFDGQTSWTVFKTQFDVVSSANGWNNRVKASQLVASLRGTAAEVLQGIPSDKLTDLMTIENALEARFGDSHLTQFYRTDLKTRR
;
A
#
# COMPACT_ATOMS: atom_id res chain seq x y z
N MET A 1 54.04 57.35 -108.08
CA MET A 1 54.39 57.69 -106.68
C MET A 1 53.17 58.02 -105.82
N ALA A 2 52.08 58.61 -106.36
CA ALA A 2 50.87 58.94 -105.59
C ALA A 2 50.08 57.70 -105.08
N GLU A 3 49.90 56.67 -105.91
CA GLU A 3 49.10 55.47 -105.53
C GLU A 3 49.68 54.66 -104.35
N ASN A 4 51.00 54.72 -104.12
CA ASN A 4 51.64 54.02 -102.99
C ASN A 4 51.48 54.78 -101.66
N ALA A 5 51.26 56.10 -101.71
CA ALA A 5 51.02 56.93 -100.52
C ALA A 5 49.60 56.73 -99.97
N ASP A 6 48.60 56.60 -100.85
CA ASP A 6 47.20 56.35 -100.47
C ASP A 6 47.02 54.96 -99.82
N LEU A 7 47.74 53.93 -100.30
CA LEU A 7 47.73 52.59 -99.71
C LEU A 7 48.30 52.59 -98.28
N LEU A 8 49.38 53.33 -98.03
CA LEU A 8 49.99 53.48 -96.70
C LEU A 8 49.07 54.24 -95.73
N ALA A 9 48.34 55.25 -96.21
CA ALA A 9 47.37 56.00 -95.41
C ALA A 9 46.19 55.10 -94.97
N LEU A 10 45.64 54.30 -95.89
CA LEU A 10 44.59 53.32 -95.58
C LEU A 10 45.06 52.25 -94.58
N LEU A 11 46.30 51.76 -94.70
CA LEU A 11 46.89 50.83 -93.73
C LEU A 11 47.03 51.44 -92.32
N ALA A 12 47.40 52.72 -92.24
CA ALA A 12 47.50 53.43 -90.97
C ALA A 12 46.13 53.65 -90.31
N GLU A 13 45.10 53.98 -91.10
CA GLU A 13 43.72 54.08 -90.60
C GLU A 13 43.17 52.73 -90.14
N LEU A 14 43.42 51.67 -90.90
CA LEU A 14 43.02 50.31 -90.52
C LEU A 14 43.67 49.90 -89.20
N LYS A 15 44.99 50.10 -89.05
CA LYS A 15 45.72 49.82 -87.81
C LYS A 15 45.17 50.61 -86.62
N LYS A 16 44.89 51.90 -86.80
CA LYS A 16 44.30 52.77 -85.76
C LYS A 16 42.89 52.31 -85.37
N SER A 17 42.08 51.86 -86.33
CA SER A 17 40.75 51.32 -86.04
C SER A 17 40.81 49.96 -85.33
N MET A 18 41.76 49.10 -85.70
CA MET A 18 42.04 47.83 -85.00
C MET A 18 42.49 48.08 -83.56
N GLU A 19 43.44 48.99 -83.32
CA GLU A 19 43.90 49.36 -81.98
C GLU A 19 42.73 49.90 -81.13
N LYS A 20 41.91 50.81 -81.68
CA LYS A 20 40.69 51.29 -80.99
C LYS A 20 39.68 50.17 -80.72
N GLY A 21 39.55 49.20 -81.64
CA GLY A 21 38.70 48.03 -81.46
C GLY A 21 39.18 47.14 -80.32
N GLN A 22 40.49 46.91 -80.25
CA GLN A 22 41.13 46.14 -79.18
C GLN A 22 41.01 46.85 -77.83
N GLU A 23 41.27 48.16 -77.75
CA GLU A 23 41.13 48.95 -76.53
C GLU A 23 39.68 48.92 -76.01
N ARG A 24 38.69 49.01 -76.91
CA ARG A 24 37.27 48.85 -76.54
C ARG A 24 36.95 47.46 -76.02
N MET A 25 37.55 46.42 -76.61
CA MET A 25 37.36 45.04 -76.17
C MET A 25 37.97 44.81 -74.77
N GLU A 26 39.20 45.28 -74.54
CA GLU A 26 39.87 45.18 -73.24
C GLU A 26 39.10 45.95 -72.16
N LYS A 27 38.64 47.17 -72.46
CA LYS A 27 37.79 47.94 -71.56
C LYS A 27 36.47 47.23 -71.25
N GLY A 28 35.82 46.66 -72.26
CA GLY A 28 34.58 45.89 -72.08
C GLY A 28 34.77 44.64 -71.22
N GLN A 29 35.89 43.92 -71.38
CA GLN A 29 36.24 42.78 -70.54
C GLN A 29 36.54 43.21 -69.09
N ALA A 30 37.27 44.31 -68.89
CA ALA A 30 37.55 44.85 -67.57
C ALA A 30 36.27 45.27 -66.83
N GLU A 31 35.36 45.98 -67.50
CA GLU A 31 34.06 46.37 -66.93
C GLU A 31 33.15 45.16 -66.63
N MET A 32 33.22 44.11 -67.46
CA MET A 32 32.50 42.86 -67.18
C MET A 32 33.06 42.16 -65.94
N LYS A 33 34.38 42.10 -65.80
CA LYS A 33 35.06 41.51 -64.64
C LYS A 33 34.75 42.29 -63.35
N ASP A 34 34.85 43.62 -63.37
CA ASP A 34 34.53 44.48 -62.22
C ASP A 34 33.07 44.31 -61.78
N ARG A 35 32.12 44.24 -62.72
CA ARG A 35 30.71 43.97 -62.39
C ARG A 35 30.49 42.58 -61.80
N MET A 36 31.20 41.57 -62.31
CA MET A 36 31.12 40.21 -61.78
C MET A 36 31.68 40.15 -60.35
N GLU A 37 32.82 40.77 -60.09
CA GLU A 37 33.44 40.85 -58.76
C GLU A 37 32.55 41.60 -57.77
N LYS A 38 31.98 42.75 -58.18
CA LYS A 38 31.02 43.49 -57.35
C LYS A 38 29.76 42.69 -57.03
N GLY A 39 29.17 42.01 -58.03
CA GLY A 39 28.01 41.16 -57.81
C GLY A 39 28.28 39.98 -56.88
N GLN A 40 29.47 39.37 -56.98
CA GLN A 40 29.90 38.31 -56.05
C GLN A 40 30.10 38.84 -54.63
N GLU A 41 30.70 40.02 -54.47
CA GLU A 41 30.92 40.64 -53.15
C GLU A 41 29.59 41.06 -52.49
N GLU A 42 28.63 41.59 -53.24
CA GLU A 42 27.28 41.88 -52.73
C GLU A 42 26.56 40.60 -52.30
N MET A 43 26.67 39.52 -53.08
CA MET A 43 26.11 38.22 -52.71
C MET A 43 26.74 37.68 -51.42
N ARG A 44 28.06 37.80 -51.28
CA ARG A 44 28.79 37.39 -50.07
C ARG A 44 28.31 38.19 -48.85
N LYS A 45 28.20 39.52 -48.98
CA LYS A 45 27.69 40.39 -47.91
C LYS A 45 26.25 40.06 -47.53
N GLY A 46 25.38 39.78 -48.51
CA GLY A 46 24.00 39.37 -48.27
C GLY A 46 23.90 38.06 -47.49
N GLN A 47 24.71 37.06 -47.87
CA GLN A 47 24.82 35.79 -47.15
C GLN A 47 25.35 35.97 -45.73
N GLU A 48 26.38 36.80 -45.54
CA GLU A 48 26.97 37.08 -44.23
C GLU A 48 25.98 37.81 -43.30
N ALA A 49 25.24 38.79 -43.83
CA ALA A 49 24.19 39.48 -43.09
C ALA A 49 23.06 38.53 -42.66
N MET A 50 22.60 37.66 -43.57
CA MET A 50 21.57 36.67 -43.26
C MET A 50 22.04 35.67 -42.19
N LYS A 51 23.28 35.19 -42.30
CA LYS A 51 23.89 34.31 -41.30
C LYS A 51 23.95 34.97 -39.92
N ASN A 52 24.42 36.22 -39.85
CA ASN A 52 24.53 36.95 -38.59
C ASN A 52 23.15 37.21 -37.96
N GLN A 53 22.13 37.54 -38.76
CA GLN A 53 20.76 37.69 -38.27
C GLN A 53 20.23 36.37 -37.69
N ILE A 54 20.37 35.26 -38.42
CA ILE A 54 19.93 33.94 -37.95
C ILE A 54 20.67 33.56 -36.66
N GLN A 55 21.99 33.74 -36.63
CA GLN A 55 22.80 33.44 -35.47
C GLN A 55 22.35 34.26 -34.24
N SER A 56 22.21 35.57 -34.39
CA SER A 56 21.76 36.45 -33.30
C SER A 56 20.34 36.10 -32.80
N HIS A 57 19.43 35.73 -33.70
CA HIS A 57 18.08 35.32 -33.33
C HIS A 57 18.07 34.01 -32.54
N VAL A 58 18.85 33.02 -32.99
CA VAL A 58 19.00 31.74 -32.28
C VAL A 58 19.63 31.95 -30.91
N GLU A 59 20.71 32.74 -30.82
CA GLU A 59 21.37 33.06 -29.55
C GLU A 59 20.41 33.75 -28.57
N SER A 60 19.62 34.73 -29.05
CA SER A 60 18.59 35.40 -28.24
C SER A 60 17.55 34.42 -27.73
N LYS A 61 17.00 33.56 -28.61
CA LYS A 61 15.96 32.59 -28.21
C LYS A 61 16.48 31.53 -27.26
N VAL A 62 17.70 31.06 -27.46
CA VAL A 62 18.35 30.14 -26.53
C VAL A 62 18.58 30.80 -25.17
N GLY A 63 18.97 32.08 -25.15
CA GLY A 63 19.07 32.88 -23.92
C GLY A 63 17.73 32.98 -23.17
N GLU A 64 16.67 33.38 -23.86
CA GLU A 64 15.32 33.46 -23.29
C GLU A 64 14.84 32.12 -22.71
N ILE A 65 15.07 31.02 -23.43
CA ILE A 65 14.71 29.67 -22.96
C ILE A 65 15.52 29.31 -21.71
N LYS A 66 16.82 29.61 -21.69
CA LYS A 66 17.69 29.33 -20.55
C LYS A 66 17.22 30.09 -19.30
N ASP A 67 16.89 31.36 -19.45
CA ASP A 67 16.41 32.19 -18.34
C ASP A 67 15.05 31.69 -17.82
N HIS A 68 14.15 31.30 -18.72
CA HIS A 68 12.86 30.72 -18.33
C HIS A 68 13.02 29.39 -17.57
N VAL A 69 13.88 28.50 -18.07
CA VAL A 69 14.18 27.22 -17.42
C VAL A 69 14.79 27.43 -16.04
N ASN A 70 15.74 28.36 -15.90
CA ASN A 70 16.34 28.69 -14.60
C ASN A 70 15.29 29.23 -13.61
N SER A 71 14.42 30.13 -14.04
CA SER A 71 13.33 30.64 -13.20
C SER A 71 12.36 29.54 -12.77
N CYS A 72 12.05 28.58 -13.65
CA CYS A 72 11.24 27.42 -13.29
C CYS A 72 11.94 26.52 -12.27
N ILE A 73 13.25 26.29 -12.42
CA ILE A 73 14.04 25.49 -11.48
C ILE A 73 14.02 26.14 -10.09
N GLU A 74 14.28 27.44 -9.99
CA GLU A 74 14.27 28.18 -8.72
C GLU A 74 12.92 28.05 -7.99
N LYS A 75 11.80 28.22 -8.70
CA LYS A 75 10.46 28.04 -8.11
C LYS A 75 10.22 26.63 -7.59
N ILE A 76 10.64 25.62 -8.36
CA ILE A 76 10.53 24.21 -7.94
C ILE A 76 11.38 23.96 -6.69
N GLU A 77 12.59 24.52 -6.63
CA GLU A 77 13.44 24.41 -5.45
C GLU A 77 12.81 25.05 -4.21
N GLU A 78 12.20 26.24 -4.35
CA GLU A 78 11.45 26.90 -3.28
C GLU A 78 10.29 26.04 -2.78
N ASP A 79 9.46 25.52 -3.69
CA ASP A 79 8.32 24.65 -3.36
C ASP A 79 8.78 23.37 -2.63
N VAL A 80 9.85 22.73 -3.11
CA VAL A 80 10.43 21.53 -2.49
C VAL A 80 10.92 21.83 -1.07
N GLN A 81 11.56 22.99 -0.84
CA GLN A 81 11.99 23.38 0.51
C GLN A 81 10.80 23.69 1.43
N SER A 82 9.73 24.28 0.90
CA SER A 82 8.50 24.52 1.67
C SER A 82 7.87 23.20 2.13
N VAL A 83 7.66 22.27 1.19
CA VAL A 83 7.10 20.94 1.49
C VAL A 83 7.97 20.18 2.51
N LYS A 84 9.30 20.26 2.38
CA LYS A 84 10.22 19.64 3.32
C LYS A 84 10.05 20.19 4.75
N ARG A 85 9.78 21.49 4.90
CA ARG A 85 9.51 22.12 6.21
C ARG A 85 8.21 21.61 6.81
N GLU A 86 7.12 21.61 6.03
CA GLU A 86 5.81 21.12 6.46
C GLU A 86 5.86 19.65 6.91
N ILE A 87 6.56 18.80 6.16
CA ILE A 87 6.77 17.40 6.54
C ILE A 87 7.47 17.29 7.90
N GLY A 88 8.45 18.16 8.17
CA GLY A 88 9.15 18.22 9.45
C GLY A 88 8.23 18.60 10.61
N GLU A 89 7.36 19.59 10.40
CA GLU A 89 6.37 20.04 11.39
C GLU A 89 5.34 18.94 11.70
N VAL A 90 4.78 18.33 10.66
CA VAL A 90 3.82 17.21 10.78
C VAL A 90 4.48 16.04 11.53
N LYS A 91 5.71 15.69 11.18
CA LYS A 91 6.46 14.63 11.87
C LYS A 91 6.59 14.93 13.36
N GLY A 92 6.98 16.16 13.72
CA GLY A 92 7.11 16.58 15.11
C GLY A 92 5.77 16.62 15.86
N GLU A 93 4.66 16.94 15.19
CA GLU A 93 3.32 16.87 15.80
C GLU A 93 2.89 15.43 16.07
N VAL A 94 3.14 14.52 15.13
CA VAL A 94 2.83 13.09 15.29
C VAL A 94 3.63 12.50 16.45
N GLU A 95 4.94 12.80 16.54
CA GLU A 95 5.79 12.35 17.64
C GLU A 95 5.27 12.84 19.01
N ARG A 96 4.88 14.12 19.12
CA ARG A 96 4.28 14.69 20.35
C ARG A 96 2.97 14.00 20.74
N LYS A 97 2.07 13.76 19.77
CA LYS A 97 0.79 13.07 20.03
C LYS A 97 1.00 11.63 20.49
N ILE A 98 1.99 10.93 19.93
CA ILE A 98 2.34 9.58 20.36
C ILE A 98 2.80 9.57 21.81
N GLU A 99 3.69 10.50 22.21
CA GLU A 99 4.16 10.57 23.59
C GLU A 99 3.02 10.93 24.57
N GLU A 100 2.16 11.88 24.20
CA GLU A 100 0.99 12.24 25.01
C GLU A 100 0.04 11.05 25.22
N VAL A 101 -0.22 10.26 24.17
CA VAL A 101 -1.05 9.06 24.26
C VAL A 101 -0.38 8.00 25.15
N LYS A 102 0.93 7.81 25.00
CA LYS A 102 1.70 6.87 25.81
C LYS A 102 1.63 7.22 27.29
N ASP A 103 1.84 8.50 27.65
CA ASP A 103 1.74 8.99 29.02
C ASP A 103 0.33 8.78 29.59
N LYS A 104 -0.72 9.11 28.82
CA LYS A 104 -2.12 8.89 29.22
C LYS A 104 -2.43 7.42 29.47
N VAL A 105 -1.94 6.52 28.62
CA VAL A 105 -2.14 5.07 28.77
C VAL A 105 -1.40 4.55 30.01
N GLN A 106 -0.14 4.96 30.20
CA GLN A 106 0.64 4.58 31.37
C GLN A 106 -0.02 5.04 32.68
N GLY A 107 -0.50 6.28 32.74
CA GLY A 107 -1.24 6.80 33.90
C GLY A 107 -2.50 5.98 34.22
N LYS A 108 -3.30 5.62 33.21
CA LYS A 108 -4.49 4.77 33.39
C LYS A 108 -4.15 3.36 33.89
N ILE A 109 -3.04 2.79 33.42
CA ILE A 109 -2.58 1.47 33.87
C ILE A 109 -2.22 1.50 35.35
N GLU A 110 -1.47 2.51 35.81
CA GLU A 110 -1.14 2.64 37.23
C GLU A 110 -2.39 2.90 38.09
N GLU A 111 -3.34 3.73 37.64
CA GLU A 111 -4.60 3.95 38.36
C GLU A 111 -5.41 2.64 38.51
N VAL A 112 -5.49 1.84 37.45
CA VAL A 112 -6.17 0.53 37.49
C VAL A 112 -5.45 -0.43 38.42
N LYS A 113 -4.11 -0.45 38.39
CA LYS A 113 -3.28 -1.29 39.24
C LYS A 113 -3.46 -0.97 40.72
N GLU A 114 -3.47 0.32 41.09
CA GLU A 114 -3.76 0.77 42.46
C GLU A 114 -5.16 0.32 42.91
N LYS A 115 -6.19 0.56 42.08
CA LYS A 115 -7.57 0.13 42.37
C LYS A 115 -7.69 -1.38 42.57
N VAL A 116 -6.97 -2.18 41.79
CA VAL A 116 -6.95 -3.64 41.93
C VAL A 116 -6.25 -4.05 43.21
N GLN A 117 -5.10 -3.45 43.55
CA GLN A 117 -4.38 -3.74 44.79
C GLN A 117 -5.23 -3.46 46.03
N VAL A 118 -5.93 -2.32 46.07
CA VAL A 118 -6.84 -1.97 47.17
C VAL A 118 -7.95 -3.02 47.31
N LYS A 119 -8.61 -3.41 46.21
CA LYS A 119 -9.67 -4.43 46.23
C LYS A 119 -9.17 -5.80 46.67
N ILE A 120 -7.94 -6.17 46.30
CA ILE A 120 -7.32 -7.42 46.75
C ILE A 120 -7.13 -7.38 48.27
N GLY A 121 -6.58 -6.29 48.82
CA GLY A 121 -6.42 -6.13 50.27
C GLY A 121 -7.75 -6.18 51.03
N ASP A 122 -8.80 -5.56 50.51
CA ASP A 122 -10.15 -5.65 51.08
C ASP A 122 -10.69 -7.09 51.08
N LEU A 123 -10.45 -7.84 50.00
CA LEU A 123 -10.85 -9.24 49.89
C LEU A 123 -10.06 -10.15 50.82
N GLU A 124 -8.74 -9.95 50.94
CA GLU A 124 -7.88 -10.67 51.89
C GLU A 124 -8.35 -10.47 53.33
N LYS A 125 -8.65 -9.22 53.72
CA LYS A 125 -9.20 -8.92 55.06
C LYS A 125 -10.54 -9.61 55.31
N ARG A 126 -11.47 -9.55 54.36
CA ARG A 126 -12.78 -10.22 54.46
C ARG A 126 -12.64 -11.73 54.55
N LEU A 127 -11.64 -12.30 53.88
CA LEU A 127 -11.35 -13.74 53.94
C LEU A 127 -10.85 -14.14 55.33
N SER A 128 -9.94 -13.37 55.95
CA SER A 128 -9.47 -13.62 57.32
C SER A 128 -10.60 -13.54 58.35
N GLU A 129 -11.49 -12.54 58.26
CA GLU A 129 -12.66 -12.42 59.13
C GLU A 129 -13.62 -13.63 59.02
N LEU A 130 -13.66 -14.28 57.85
CA LEU A 130 -14.44 -15.49 57.59
C LEU A 130 -13.77 -16.75 58.14
N GLU A 131 -12.44 -16.84 58.07
CA GLU A 131 -11.65 -17.95 58.66
C GLU A 131 -11.70 -17.96 60.19
N ASP A 132 -11.65 -16.78 60.84
CA ASP A 132 -11.67 -16.66 62.30
C ASP A 132 -13.06 -16.88 62.92
N ARG A 133 -14.12 -16.97 62.09
CA ARG A 133 -15.48 -17.23 62.57
C ARG A 133 -15.58 -18.71 62.98
N PRO A 134 -15.90 -19.04 64.24
CA PRO A 134 -16.09 -20.43 64.64
C PRO A 134 -17.21 -21.02 63.80
N ILE A 135 -16.89 -22.12 63.11
CA ILE A 135 -17.81 -22.88 62.28
C ILE A 135 -18.82 -23.58 63.20
N ASN A 136 -19.82 -22.84 63.70
CA ASN A 136 -21.04 -23.44 64.22
C ASN A 136 -21.96 -23.68 63.03
N PHE A 137 -21.75 -24.80 62.35
CA PHE A 137 -22.85 -25.38 61.57
C PHE A 137 -23.94 -25.73 62.60
N PRO A 138 -25.15 -25.12 62.56
CA PRO A 138 -26.28 -25.80 63.15
C PRO A 138 -26.36 -27.15 62.42
N SER A 139 -26.10 -28.24 63.14
CA SER A 139 -26.35 -29.59 62.66
C SER A 139 -27.83 -29.67 62.34
N ASN A 140 -28.18 -29.34 61.11
CA ASN A 140 -29.51 -29.47 60.58
C ASN A 140 -29.58 -30.88 59.98
N PRO A 141 -30.23 -31.87 60.64
CA PRO A 141 -30.22 -33.25 60.15
C PRO A 141 -31.09 -33.46 58.91
N ASP A 142 -31.77 -32.41 58.42
CA ASP A 142 -32.88 -32.54 57.47
C ASP A 142 -32.61 -32.00 56.05
N LEU A 143 -31.36 -31.69 55.70
CA LEU A 143 -31.01 -31.45 54.29
C LEU A 143 -30.73 -32.76 53.56
N THR A 144 -31.69 -33.69 53.61
CA THR A 144 -31.83 -34.68 52.53
C THR A 144 -32.51 -34.03 51.33
N TYR A 145 -32.04 -32.85 50.91
CA TYR A 145 -32.34 -32.38 49.56
C TYR A 145 -31.57 -33.30 48.63
N SER A 146 -32.18 -34.44 48.29
CA SER A 146 -31.88 -35.18 47.09
C SER A 146 -32.10 -34.19 45.95
N ARG A 147 -31.04 -33.47 45.57
CA ARG A 147 -31.03 -32.61 44.40
C ARG A 147 -31.48 -33.51 43.25
N PRO A 148 -32.65 -33.29 42.63
CA PRO A 148 -33.09 -34.12 41.53
C PRO A 148 -32.01 -34.07 40.46
N THR A 149 -31.25 -35.15 40.33
CA THR A 149 -30.17 -35.19 39.36
C THR A 149 -30.85 -35.44 38.03
N VAL A 150 -30.88 -34.44 37.16
CA VAL A 150 -31.44 -34.63 35.83
C VAL A 150 -30.60 -35.71 35.13
N LYS A 151 -31.27 -36.76 34.63
CA LYS A 151 -30.64 -37.95 34.07
C LYS A 151 -29.64 -37.58 32.98
N SER A 152 -28.53 -38.31 32.92
CA SER A 152 -27.52 -38.18 31.88
C SER A 152 -28.14 -38.36 30.50
N LEU A 153 -27.85 -37.43 29.59
CA LEU A 153 -28.22 -37.52 28.19
C LEU A 153 -27.29 -38.50 27.46
N THR A 154 -27.72 -39.03 26.33
CA THR A 154 -26.90 -39.87 25.45
C THR A 154 -26.84 -39.25 24.06
N PHE A 155 -25.65 -39.27 23.45
CA PHE A 155 -25.45 -38.83 22.08
C PHE A 155 -24.80 -39.96 21.28
N ASP A 156 -25.52 -40.47 20.30
CA ASP A 156 -25.04 -41.51 19.38
C ASP A 156 -24.66 -40.97 17.99
N GLY A 157 -24.98 -39.71 17.72
CA GLY A 157 -24.78 -39.05 16.44
C GLY A 157 -26.01 -39.06 15.51
N GLN A 158 -27.17 -39.56 15.96
CA GLN A 158 -28.41 -39.54 15.16
C GLN A 158 -29.14 -38.19 15.20
N THR A 159 -29.10 -37.50 16.34
CA THR A 159 -29.61 -36.13 16.48
C THR A 159 -28.53 -35.12 16.05
N SER A 160 -28.93 -33.94 15.58
CA SER A 160 -27.96 -32.87 15.28
C SER A 160 -27.19 -32.52 16.56
N TRP A 161 -25.87 -32.36 16.41
CA TRP A 161 -24.97 -31.97 17.49
C TRP A 161 -25.43 -30.67 18.18
N THR A 162 -25.92 -29.70 17.40
CA THR A 162 -26.45 -28.42 17.91
C THR A 162 -27.63 -28.62 18.87
N VAL A 163 -28.52 -29.57 18.54
CA VAL A 163 -29.68 -29.91 19.37
C VAL A 163 -29.24 -30.59 20.67
N PHE A 164 -28.30 -31.55 20.58
CA PHE A 164 -27.77 -32.22 21.75
C PHE A 164 -27.01 -31.25 22.67
N LYS A 165 -26.14 -30.39 22.12
CA LYS A 165 -25.37 -29.40 22.88
C LYS A 165 -26.29 -28.45 23.66
N THR A 166 -27.36 -27.99 23.03
CA THR A 166 -28.37 -27.14 23.69
C THR A 166 -29.03 -27.86 24.87
N GLN A 167 -29.43 -29.12 24.70
CA GLN A 167 -30.01 -29.91 25.78
C GLN A 167 -29.01 -30.17 26.91
N PHE A 168 -27.76 -30.48 26.55
CA PHE A 168 -26.67 -30.69 27.49
C PHE A 168 -26.38 -29.44 28.33
N ASP A 169 -26.39 -28.25 27.71
CA ASP A 169 -26.17 -26.99 28.40
C ASP A 169 -27.27 -26.67 29.42
N VAL A 170 -28.55 -26.93 29.07
CA VAL A 170 -29.68 -26.81 29.99
C VAL A 170 -29.52 -27.74 31.19
N VAL A 171 -29.19 -29.01 30.95
CA VAL A 171 -28.97 -30.02 32.02
C VAL A 171 -27.78 -29.65 32.90
N SER A 172 -26.68 -29.20 32.29
CA SER A 172 -25.48 -28.82 33.02
C SER A 172 -25.70 -27.60 33.91
N SER A 173 -26.51 -26.64 33.44
CA SER A 173 -26.86 -25.43 34.19
C SER A 173 -27.79 -25.78 35.37
N ALA A 174 -28.81 -26.62 35.14
CA ALA A 174 -29.69 -27.09 36.20
C ALA A 174 -28.94 -27.86 37.30
N ASN A 175 -27.95 -28.67 36.89
CA ASN A 175 -27.11 -29.44 37.81
C ASN A 175 -25.92 -28.65 38.37
N GLY A 176 -25.70 -27.39 37.95
CA GLY A 176 -24.59 -26.55 38.41
C GLY A 176 -23.20 -27.16 38.12
N TRP A 177 -23.03 -27.82 36.98
CA TRP A 177 -21.74 -28.41 36.61
C TRP A 177 -20.72 -27.34 36.21
N ASN A 178 -19.52 -27.43 36.79
CA ASN A 178 -18.36 -26.69 36.30
C ASN A 178 -17.77 -27.35 35.04
N ASN A 179 -16.87 -26.65 34.33
CA ASN A 179 -16.35 -27.11 33.05
C ASN A 179 -15.69 -28.50 33.10
N ARG A 180 -15.04 -28.86 34.21
CA ARG A 180 -14.44 -30.18 34.38
C ARG A 180 -15.51 -31.27 34.46
N VAL A 181 -16.58 -31.05 35.23
CA VAL A 181 -17.71 -31.98 35.32
C VAL A 181 -18.46 -32.06 33.99
N LYS A 182 -18.65 -30.92 33.30
CA LYS A 182 -19.23 -30.89 31.95
C LYS A 182 -18.41 -31.73 30.98
N ALA A 183 -17.08 -31.61 30.96
CA ALA A 183 -16.22 -32.39 30.07
C ALA A 183 -16.36 -33.90 30.33
N SER A 184 -16.23 -34.33 31.59
CA SER A 184 -16.39 -35.74 31.97
C SER A 184 -17.77 -36.29 31.62
N GLN A 185 -18.81 -35.50 31.86
CA GLN A 185 -20.18 -35.92 31.57
C GLN A 185 -20.47 -35.95 30.08
N LEU A 186 -19.90 -35.04 29.30
CA LEU A 186 -20.01 -35.02 27.84
C LEU A 186 -19.38 -36.28 27.26
N VAL A 187 -18.15 -36.61 27.66
CA VAL A 187 -17.47 -37.87 27.30
C VAL A 187 -18.32 -39.09 27.68
N ALA A 188 -18.85 -39.12 28.90
CA ALA A 188 -19.68 -40.21 29.38
C ALA A 188 -21.04 -40.33 28.66
N SER A 189 -21.50 -39.27 27.99
CA SER A 189 -22.76 -39.23 27.24
C SER A 189 -22.60 -39.77 25.81
N LEU A 190 -21.37 -39.83 25.28
CA LEU A 190 -21.11 -40.30 23.91
C LEU A 190 -21.28 -41.81 23.79
N ARG A 191 -21.97 -42.26 22.74
CA ARG A 191 -22.19 -43.66 22.39
C ARG A 191 -21.99 -43.85 20.88
N GLY A 192 -21.82 -45.10 20.45
CA GLY A 192 -21.72 -45.45 19.03
C GLY A 192 -20.69 -44.60 18.26
N THR A 193 -21.08 -44.12 17.08
CA THR A 193 -20.24 -43.29 16.20
C THR A 193 -19.78 -41.99 16.83
N ALA A 194 -20.54 -41.42 17.77
CA ALA A 194 -20.12 -40.22 18.48
C ALA A 194 -18.97 -40.46 19.45
N ALA A 195 -18.88 -41.66 20.04
CA ALA A 195 -17.78 -42.02 20.94
C ALA A 195 -16.45 -42.22 20.19
N GLU A 196 -16.48 -42.52 18.89
CA GLU A 196 -15.27 -42.68 18.07
C GLU A 196 -14.46 -41.39 17.96
N VAL A 197 -15.09 -40.22 18.11
CA VAL A 197 -14.41 -38.92 18.13
C VAL A 197 -13.35 -38.84 19.24
N LEU A 198 -13.56 -39.57 20.34
CA LEU A 198 -12.63 -39.61 21.45
C LEU A 198 -11.28 -40.27 21.10
N GLN A 199 -11.22 -41.12 20.07
CA GLN A 199 -9.97 -41.75 19.63
C GLN A 199 -8.98 -40.73 19.05
N GLY A 200 -9.47 -39.61 18.53
CA GLY A 200 -8.65 -38.53 17.98
C GLY A 200 -8.15 -37.52 19.01
N ILE A 201 -8.56 -37.65 20.28
CA ILE A 201 -8.25 -36.70 21.34
C ILE A 201 -7.26 -37.32 22.32
N PRO A 202 -6.11 -36.67 22.61
CA PRO A 202 -5.20 -37.10 23.66
C PRO A 202 -5.88 -37.20 25.03
N SER A 203 -5.54 -38.21 25.83
CA SER A 203 -6.22 -38.49 27.10
C SER A 203 -6.12 -37.36 28.12
N ASP A 204 -5.03 -36.59 28.12
CA ASP A 204 -4.82 -35.41 28.98
C ASP A 204 -5.72 -34.23 28.60
N LYS A 205 -6.34 -34.26 27.41
CA LYS A 205 -7.27 -33.24 26.89
C LYS A 205 -8.73 -33.64 27.02
N LEU A 206 -9.04 -34.88 27.43
CA LEU A 206 -10.42 -35.34 27.68
C LEU A 206 -11.07 -34.70 28.93
N THR A 207 -10.35 -33.84 29.64
CA THR A 207 -10.91 -33.00 30.72
C THR A 207 -11.17 -31.56 30.29
N ASP A 208 -10.76 -31.18 29.08
CA ASP A 208 -11.01 -29.86 28.52
C ASP A 208 -12.29 -29.86 27.68
N LEU A 209 -13.31 -29.16 28.19
CA LEU A 209 -14.64 -29.11 27.57
C LEU A 209 -14.57 -28.59 26.13
N MET A 210 -13.79 -27.54 25.90
CA MET A 210 -13.70 -26.88 24.59
C MET A 210 -13.11 -27.82 23.53
N THR A 211 -12.07 -28.58 23.88
CA THR A 211 -11.45 -29.55 22.97
C THR A 211 -12.44 -30.63 22.53
N ILE A 212 -13.25 -31.16 23.45
CA ILE A 212 -14.24 -32.21 23.15
C ILE A 212 -15.38 -31.66 22.30
N GLU A 213 -15.91 -30.48 22.64
CA GLU A 213 -16.97 -29.83 21.86
C GLU A 213 -16.55 -29.54 20.42
N ASN A 214 -15.33 -29.02 20.22
CA ASN A 214 -14.81 -28.73 18.88
C ASN A 214 -14.67 -30.00 18.03
N ALA A 215 -14.24 -31.11 18.64
CA ALA A 215 -14.10 -32.38 17.93
C ALA A 215 -15.47 -32.95 17.51
N LEU A 216 -16.49 -32.79 18.36
CA LEU A 216 -17.87 -33.20 18.06
C LEU A 216 -18.51 -32.28 17.01
N GLU A 217 -18.27 -30.97 17.09
CA GLU A 217 -18.69 -29.99 16.08
C GLU A 217 -18.08 -30.29 14.71
N ALA A 218 -16.79 -30.62 14.67
CA ALA A 218 -16.11 -30.95 13.41
C ALA A 218 -16.67 -32.21 12.73
N ARG A 219 -17.18 -33.18 13.50
CA ARG A 219 -17.69 -34.46 12.98
C ARG A 219 -19.20 -34.48 12.76
N PHE A 220 -19.97 -33.82 13.62
CA PHE A 220 -21.44 -33.89 13.68
C PHE A 220 -22.13 -32.53 13.58
N GLY A 221 -21.36 -31.44 13.44
CA GLY A 221 -21.91 -30.11 13.20
C GLY A 221 -22.65 -30.04 11.87
N ASP A 222 -23.57 -29.06 11.77
CA ASP A 222 -24.54 -28.96 10.67
C ASP A 222 -23.89 -28.79 9.26
N SER A 223 -22.59 -28.49 9.21
CA SER A 223 -21.78 -28.37 7.99
C SER A 223 -21.70 -29.67 7.16
N HIS A 224 -21.76 -30.85 7.79
CA HIS A 224 -21.63 -32.13 7.09
C HIS A 224 -22.94 -32.66 6.45
N LEU A 225 -24.11 -32.16 6.86
CA LEU A 225 -25.38 -32.52 6.22
C LEU A 225 -25.42 -32.02 4.76
N THR A 226 -24.79 -30.88 4.47
CA THR A 226 -24.67 -30.32 3.12
C THR A 226 -23.81 -31.19 2.19
N GLN A 227 -22.80 -31.89 2.72
CA GLN A 227 -21.94 -32.79 1.91
C GLN A 227 -22.65 -34.11 1.56
N PHE A 228 -23.55 -34.60 2.41
CA PHE A 228 -24.32 -35.81 2.14
C PHE A 228 -25.29 -35.58 0.96
N TYR A 229 -26.07 -34.50 0.97
CA TYR A 229 -26.97 -34.14 -0.14
C TYR A 229 -26.24 -33.80 -1.44
N ARG A 230 -24.99 -33.29 -1.37
CA ARG A 230 -24.19 -32.94 -2.56
C ARG A 230 -23.62 -34.18 -3.26
N THR A 231 -23.41 -35.25 -2.53
CA THR A 231 -22.92 -36.53 -3.07
C THR A 231 -24.08 -37.37 -3.63
N ASP A 232 -25.25 -37.34 -2.98
CA ASP A 232 -26.45 -38.10 -3.42
C ASP A 232 -27.09 -37.54 -4.71
N LEU A 233 -26.94 -36.25 -4.97
CA LEU A 233 -27.34 -35.62 -6.25
C LEU A 233 -26.37 -35.89 -7.41
N LYS A 234 -25.16 -36.43 -7.15
CA LYS A 234 -24.17 -36.75 -8.19
C LYS A 234 -24.25 -38.18 -8.69
N THR A 235 -24.93 -39.09 -7.98
CA THR A 235 -25.05 -40.51 -8.33
C THR A 235 -26.37 -40.87 -9.03
N ARG A 236 -27.26 -39.89 -9.26
CA ARG A 236 -28.54 -40.07 -9.99
C ARG A 236 -28.55 -39.42 -11.40
N ARG A 237 -27.45 -39.51 -12.14
CA ARG A 237 -27.44 -39.15 -13.58
C ARG A 237 -26.94 -40.30 -14.42
#